data_AF-A0A8T7JCQ7-F1
#
_entry.id   AF-A0A8T7JCQ7-F1
#
_cell.length_a   1.000
_cell.length_b   1.000
_cell.length_c   1.000
_cell.angle_alpha   90.00
_cell.angle_beta   90.00
_cell.angle_gamma   90.00
#
_symmetry.space_group_name_H-M   'P 1'
#
loop_
_entity.id
_entity.type
_entity.pdbx_description
1 polymer ?
#
loop_
_entity_poly.entity_id
_entity_poly.type
_entity_poly.pdbx_seq_one_letter_code
_entity_poly.pdbx_strand_id
1 'polypeptide(L)'
;MSVEDSISLYKAQTGESLTIGQVEKMFNDSAYAKEQLMASENLHKVYRGILNSNAPQAIPGPSSNFVRLRWYKSIFHNPWYAPWRNSKWVGPYGHLERVYDGQGNVVLDNEYMGTFNFFGPDQAGAHKAADVDPYFKWGN
;
A
#
# COMPACT_ATOMS: atom_id res chain seq x y z
N MET A 1 7.90 -11.28 -5.44
CA MET A 1 7.25 -12.30 -4.59
C MET A 1 6.22 -13.03 -5.43
N SER A 2 6.10 -14.37 -5.32
CA SER A 2 4.99 -15.10 -5.97
C SER A 2 3.67 -14.94 -5.19
N VAL A 3 2.54 -15.37 -5.76
CA VAL A 3 1.26 -15.37 -5.06
C VAL A 3 1.31 -16.34 -3.88
N GLU A 4 1.89 -17.52 -4.08
CA GLU A 4 2.06 -18.57 -3.08
C GLU A 4 2.94 -18.12 -1.90
N ASP A 5 4.03 -17.39 -2.19
CA ASP A 5 4.87 -16.80 -1.14
C ASP A 5 4.07 -15.80 -0.31
N SER A 6 3.27 -14.94 -0.96
CA SER A 6 2.47 -13.93 -0.26
C SER A 6 1.41 -14.55 0.66
N ILE A 7 0.78 -15.65 0.22
CA ILE A 7 -0.20 -16.40 1.00
C ILE A 7 0.48 -17.09 2.18
N SER A 8 1.66 -17.68 1.96
CA SER A 8 2.43 -18.36 3.00
C SER A 8 2.87 -17.38 4.09
N LEU A 9 3.35 -16.19 3.69
CA LEU A 9 3.72 -15.12 4.63
C LEU A 9 2.50 -14.59 5.39
N TYR A 10 1.35 -14.43 4.72
CA TYR A 10 0.11 -14.00 5.36
C TYR A 10 -0.30 -14.99 6.46
N LYS A 11 -0.35 -16.28 6.12
CA LYS A 11 -0.68 -17.34 7.08
C LYS A 11 0.29 -17.42 8.25
N ALA A 12 1.58 -17.22 7.99
CA ALA A 12 2.59 -17.20 9.05
C ALA A 12 2.40 -16.02 10.02
N GLN A 13 1.93 -14.87 9.55
CA GLN A 13 1.79 -13.66 10.37
C GLN A 13 0.43 -13.55 11.08
N THR A 14 -0.64 -14.09 10.50
CA THR A 14 -2.01 -13.90 10.99
C THR A 14 -2.70 -15.18 11.44
N GLY A 15 -2.19 -16.35 11.02
CA GLY A 15 -2.88 -17.64 11.16
C GLY A 15 -4.02 -17.87 10.15
N GLU A 16 -4.41 -16.83 9.39
CA GLU A 16 -5.46 -16.92 8.36
C GLU A 16 -4.87 -17.36 7.01
N SER A 17 -5.67 -18.03 6.18
CA SER A 17 -5.22 -18.45 4.85
C SER A 17 -6.07 -17.81 3.77
N LEU A 18 -5.42 -17.39 2.70
CA LEU A 18 -6.06 -17.05 1.43
C LEU A 18 -5.87 -18.18 0.44
N THR A 19 -6.78 -18.29 -0.51
CA THR A 19 -6.60 -19.12 -1.71
C THR A 19 -6.04 -18.28 -2.84
N ILE A 20 -5.38 -18.92 -3.81
CA ILE A 20 -4.89 -18.27 -5.03
C ILE A 20 -6.04 -17.52 -5.73
N GLY A 21 -7.21 -18.16 -5.86
CA GLY A 21 -8.39 -17.54 -6.49
C GLY A 21 -8.91 -16.31 -5.76
N GLN A 22 -8.81 -16.26 -4.41
CA GLN A 22 -9.16 -15.04 -3.66
C GLN A 22 -8.17 -13.91 -3.97
N VAL A 23 -6.87 -14.22 -3.99
CA VAL A 23 -5.83 -13.23 -4.32
C VAL A 23 -6.04 -12.72 -5.74
N GLU A 24 -6.10 -13.61 -6.73
CA GLU A 24 -6.34 -13.23 -8.13
C GLU A 24 -7.60 -12.39 -8.30
N LYS A 25 -8.69 -12.74 -7.60
CA LYS A 25 -9.92 -11.95 -7.65
C LYS A 25 -9.74 -10.55 -7.07
N MET A 26 -8.99 -10.39 -5.97
CA MET A 26 -8.67 -9.04 -5.44
C MET A 26 -7.87 -8.20 -6.44
N PHE A 27 -7.00 -8.81 -7.25
CA PHE A 27 -6.24 -8.09 -8.28
C PHE A 27 -7.10 -7.70 -9.51
N ASN A 28 -8.15 -8.46 -9.82
CA ASN A 28 -8.94 -8.28 -11.04
C ASN A 28 -10.31 -7.61 -10.82
N ASP A 29 -10.81 -7.59 -9.58
CA ASP A 29 -12.12 -7.07 -9.22
C ASP A 29 -12.01 -6.08 -8.06
N SER A 30 -12.03 -4.78 -8.39
CA SER A 30 -11.96 -3.70 -7.40
C SER A 30 -13.12 -3.69 -6.40
N ALA A 31 -14.31 -4.17 -6.77
CA ALA A 31 -15.44 -4.22 -5.83
C ALA A 31 -15.18 -5.30 -4.79
N TYR A 32 -14.72 -6.48 -5.25
CA TYR A 32 -14.32 -7.58 -4.38
C TYR A 32 -13.14 -7.20 -3.47
N ALA A 33 -12.08 -6.59 -4.02
CA ALA A 33 -10.92 -6.15 -3.24
C ALA A 33 -11.33 -5.19 -2.13
N LYS A 34 -12.15 -4.19 -2.45
CA LYS A 34 -12.69 -3.25 -1.46
C LYS A 34 -13.47 -3.98 -0.36
N GLU A 35 -14.38 -4.88 -0.73
CA GLU A 35 -15.17 -5.64 0.26
C GLU A 35 -14.27 -6.43 1.22
N GLN A 36 -13.25 -7.12 0.70
CA GLN A 36 -12.33 -7.91 1.53
C GLN A 36 -11.49 -7.02 2.46
N LEU A 37 -10.95 -5.91 1.94
CA LEU A 37 -10.15 -4.97 2.73
C LEU A 37 -10.97 -4.29 3.83
N MET A 38 -12.24 -3.98 3.57
CA MET A 38 -13.15 -3.39 4.58
C MET A 38 -13.57 -4.40 5.65
N ALA A 39 -13.58 -5.69 5.33
CA ALA A 39 -14.02 -6.77 6.21
C ALA A 39 -12.92 -7.31 7.12
N SER A 40 -11.64 -7.20 6.75
CA SER A 40 -10.51 -7.76 7.50
C SER A 40 -9.38 -6.76 7.71
N GLU A 41 -9.10 -6.44 8.99
CA GLU A 41 -7.95 -5.62 9.36
C GLU A 41 -6.62 -6.29 8.94
N ASN A 42 -6.55 -7.62 9.03
CA ASN A 42 -5.37 -8.38 8.61
C ASN A 42 -5.12 -8.24 7.10
N LEU A 43 -6.16 -8.28 6.28
CA LEU A 43 -6.01 -8.01 4.84
C LEU A 43 -5.61 -6.57 4.58
N HIS A 44 -6.23 -5.62 5.29
CA HIS A 44 -5.95 -4.20 5.15
C HIS A 44 -4.51 -3.82 5.55
N LYS A 45 -4.01 -4.33 6.66
CA LYS A 45 -2.67 -3.97 7.16
C LYS A 45 -1.61 -4.96 6.74
N VAL A 46 -1.78 -6.22 7.15
CA VAL A 46 -0.74 -7.24 7.04
C VAL A 46 -0.54 -7.66 5.59
N TYR A 47 -1.62 -8.00 4.86
CA TYR A 47 -1.47 -8.48 3.49
C TYR A 47 -1.00 -7.39 2.54
N ARG A 48 -1.55 -6.16 2.64
CA ARG A 48 -1.04 -5.00 1.90
C ARG A 48 0.43 -4.72 2.23
N GLY A 49 0.85 -4.84 3.49
CA GLY A 49 2.25 -4.73 3.91
C GLY A 49 3.16 -5.78 3.26
N ILE A 50 2.73 -7.04 3.25
CA ILE A 50 3.44 -8.15 2.59
C ILE A 50 3.61 -7.86 1.10
N LEU A 51 2.53 -7.51 0.39
CA LEU A 51 2.61 -7.19 -1.04
C LEU A 51 3.52 -5.99 -1.30
N ASN A 52 3.44 -4.97 -0.44
CA ASN A 52 4.22 -3.75 -0.57
C ASN A 52 5.71 -3.93 -0.23
N SER A 53 6.12 -5.06 0.37
CA SER A 53 7.55 -5.35 0.61
C SER A 53 8.38 -5.43 -0.67
N ASN A 54 7.73 -5.58 -1.83
CA ASN A 54 8.39 -5.51 -3.14
C ASN A 54 8.72 -4.06 -3.58
N ALA A 55 8.25 -3.03 -2.86
CA ALA A 55 8.64 -1.65 -3.14
C ALA A 55 10.08 -1.37 -2.65
N PRO A 56 10.82 -0.45 -3.30
CA PRO A 56 12.22 -0.20 -2.99
C PRO A 56 12.45 0.17 -1.52
N GLN A 57 13.61 -0.23 -0.97
CA GLN A 57 14.02 0.04 0.42
C GLN A 57 14.94 1.27 0.54
N ALA A 58 15.26 1.90 -0.59
CA ALA A 58 16.02 3.14 -0.67
C ALA A 58 15.41 4.01 -1.77
N ILE A 59 15.66 5.33 -1.71
CA ILE A 59 15.15 6.27 -2.71
C ILE A 59 15.46 5.75 -4.12
N PRO A 60 14.45 5.64 -5.00
CA PRO A 60 14.64 5.14 -6.35
C PRO A 60 15.60 6.05 -7.13
N GLY A 61 16.61 5.43 -7.76
CA GLY A 61 17.55 6.13 -8.64
C GLY A 61 16.96 6.42 -10.04
N PRO A 62 17.74 7.08 -10.93
CA PRO A 62 17.28 7.51 -12.25
C PRO A 62 16.80 6.38 -13.19
N SER A 63 17.26 5.15 -12.96
CA SER A 63 16.86 3.97 -13.73
C SER A 63 15.59 3.29 -13.23
N SER A 64 14.99 3.79 -12.14
CA SER A 64 13.78 3.22 -11.57
C SER A 64 12.53 3.74 -12.28
N ASN A 65 11.55 2.86 -12.46
CA ASN A 65 10.22 3.22 -12.94
C ASN A 65 9.30 3.76 -11.82
N PHE A 66 9.83 3.97 -10.61
CA PHE A 66 9.10 4.63 -9.54
C PHE A 66 9.07 6.14 -9.78
N VAL A 67 7.90 6.73 -9.63
CA VAL A 67 7.70 8.16 -9.82
C VAL A 67 7.42 8.82 -8.47
N ARG A 68 8.20 9.87 -8.15
CA ARG A 68 7.91 10.73 -7.01
C ARG A 68 6.62 11.49 -7.27
N LEU A 69 5.66 11.36 -6.36
CA LEU A 69 4.42 12.13 -6.43
C LEU A 69 4.65 13.58 -6.00
N ARG A 70 3.83 14.48 -6.55
CA ARG A 70 3.78 15.88 -6.13
C ARG A 70 3.30 15.96 -4.69
N TRP A 71 3.79 16.96 -3.95
CA TRP A 71 3.55 17.11 -2.51
C TRP A 71 2.08 17.03 -2.09
N TYR A 72 1.14 17.59 -2.87
CA TYR A 72 -0.29 17.58 -2.54
C TYR A 72 -0.92 16.18 -2.64
N LYS A 73 -0.32 15.26 -3.41
CA LYS A 73 -0.72 13.85 -3.47
C LYS A 73 -0.08 13.01 -2.35
N SER A 74 0.77 13.60 -1.53
CA SER A 74 1.51 12.94 -0.46
C SER A 74 1.24 13.54 0.92
N ILE A 75 0.35 14.54 1.01
CA ILE A 75 0.20 15.36 2.20
C ILE A 75 -0.19 14.56 3.44
N PHE A 76 -0.98 13.49 3.28
CA PHE A 76 -1.38 12.59 4.37
C PHE A 76 -0.27 11.64 4.83
N HIS A 77 0.81 11.51 4.05
CA HIS A 77 2.00 10.76 4.45
C HIS A 77 3.05 11.67 5.12
N ASN A 78 2.68 12.89 5.50
CA ASN A 78 3.60 13.85 6.11
C ASN A 78 3.11 14.21 7.53
N PRO A 79 3.98 14.11 8.55
CA PRO A 79 3.67 14.61 9.89
C PRO A 79 3.23 16.07 9.84
N TRP A 80 2.09 16.37 10.48
CA TRP A 80 1.47 17.70 10.50
C TRP A 80 1.23 18.30 9.11
N TYR A 81 1.04 17.46 8.10
CA TYR A 81 0.84 17.87 6.71
C TYR A 81 2.00 18.68 6.10
N ALA A 82 3.21 18.57 6.68
CA ALA A 82 4.39 19.33 6.27
C ALA A 82 5.08 18.69 5.04
N PRO A 83 4.88 19.19 3.80
CA PRO A 83 5.21 18.49 2.56
C PRO A 83 6.71 18.22 2.30
N TRP A 84 7.59 18.82 3.10
CA TRP A 84 9.04 18.65 3.00
C TRP A 84 9.57 17.51 3.89
N ARG A 85 8.74 16.90 4.74
CA ARG A 85 9.18 15.84 5.65
C ARG A 85 9.35 14.51 4.94
N ASN A 86 8.36 14.13 4.16
CA ASN A 86 8.27 12.82 3.54
C ASN A 86 7.97 12.95 2.03
N SER A 87 8.56 12.06 1.24
CA SER A 87 8.30 11.94 -0.19
C SER A 87 7.65 10.60 -0.51
N LYS A 88 6.48 10.63 -1.15
CA LYS A 88 5.80 9.43 -1.64
C LYS A 88 6.22 9.12 -3.08
N TRP A 89 6.49 7.87 -3.33
CA TRP A 89 6.83 7.31 -4.62
C TRP A 89 5.90 6.17 -4.96
N VAL A 90 5.50 6.07 -6.21
CA VAL A 90 4.62 5.01 -6.70
C VAL A 90 5.28 4.24 -7.84
N GLY A 91 5.08 2.92 -7.86
CA GLY A 91 5.54 2.07 -8.95
C GLY A 91 4.80 2.35 -10.26
N PRO A 92 5.28 1.79 -11.39
CA PRO A 92 4.77 2.09 -12.73
C PRO A 92 3.27 1.83 -12.93
N TYR A 93 2.71 0.89 -12.16
CA TYR A 93 1.29 0.51 -12.23
C TYR A 93 0.45 1.09 -11.07
N GLY A 94 1.04 1.93 -10.21
CA GLY A 94 0.33 2.56 -9.08
C GLY A 94 0.03 1.66 -7.87
N HIS A 95 0.33 0.36 -7.96
CA HIS A 95 0.05 -0.60 -6.89
C HIS A 95 1.06 -0.53 -5.73
N LEU A 96 2.35 -0.35 -6.02
CA LEU A 96 3.39 -0.26 -4.99
C LEU A 96 3.58 1.18 -4.58
N GLU A 97 3.57 1.45 -3.28
CA GLU A 97 3.85 2.77 -2.73
C GLU A 97 4.98 2.73 -1.72
N ARG A 98 5.86 3.72 -1.75
CA ARG A 98 6.89 3.88 -0.73
C ARG A 98 6.99 5.32 -0.30
N VAL A 99 7.19 5.52 1.00
CA VAL A 99 7.39 6.83 1.60
C VAL A 99 8.78 6.86 2.22
N TYR A 100 9.52 7.93 1.90
CA TYR A 100 10.85 8.17 2.46
C TYR A 100 10.86 9.48 3.23
N ASP A 101 11.58 9.52 4.35
CA ASP A 101 11.82 10.74 5.12
C ASP A 101 12.79 11.70 4.40
N GLY A 102 13.05 12.85 5.00
CA GLY A 102 13.96 13.88 4.45
C GLY A 102 15.42 13.43 4.36
N GLN A 103 15.78 12.34 5.03
CA GLN A 103 17.09 11.70 5.02
C GLN A 103 17.16 10.54 4.02
N GLY A 104 16.03 10.14 3.43
CA GLY A 104 15.91 9.06 2.47
C GLY A 104 15.71 7.68 3.07
N ASN A 105 15.43 7.57 4.37
CA ASN A 105 15.06 6.31 5.00
C ASN A 105 13.59 5.99 4.73
N VAL A 106 13.25 4.69 4.70
CA VAL A 106 11.87 4.25 4.60
C VAL A 106 11.09 4.64 5.86
N VAL A 107 9.94 5.29 5.66
CA VAL A 107 8.98 5.57 6.73
C VAL A 107 8.18 4.30 7.00
N LEU A 108 8.33 3.78 8.23
CA LEU A 108 7.65 2.57 8.73
C LEU A 108 6.57 2.87 9.77
N ASP A 109 6.39 4.15 10.12
CA ASP A 109 5.31 4.57 11.00
C ASP A 109 3.96 4.29 10.34
N ASN A 110 3.10 3.54 11.04
CA ASN A 110 1.80 3.12 10.51
C ASN A 110 0.97 4.29 10.00
N GLU A 111 1.09 5.50 10.56
CA GLU A 111 0.32 6.66 10.10
C GLU A 111 0.77 7.15 8.71
N TYR A 112 2.08 7.06 8.43
CA TYR A 112 2.69 7.73 7.28
C TYR A 112 3.30 6.79 6.24
N MET A 113 3.41 5.49 6.52
CA MET A 113 4.00 4.52 5.62
C MET A 113 3.25 4.41 4.28
N GLY A 114 3.96 3.94 3.25
CA GLY A 114 3.33 3.55 1.99
C GLY A 114 2.75 2.14 2.09
N THR A 115 1.65 1.90 1.38
CA THR A 115 0.95 0.60 1.36
C THR A 115 0.78 0.09 -0.07
N PHE A 116 0.37 -1.17 -0.23
CA PHE A 116 0.01 -1.71 -1.54
C PHE A 116 -1.42 -1.30 -1.90
N ASN A 117 -1.68 -0.84 -3.12
CA ASN A 117 -3.04 -0.56 -3.59
C ASN A 117 -3.53 -1.67 -4.51
N PHE A 118 -4.75 -2.17 -4.29
CA PHE A 118 -5.44 -3.03 -5.26
C PHE A 118 -6.14 -2.24 -6.37
N PHE A 119 -6.17 -0.92 -6.24
CA PHE A 119 -6.88 -0.02 -7.13
C PHE A 119 -5.89 0.74 -8.00
N GLY A 120 -6.24 0.91 -9.28
CA GLY A 120 -5.49 1.74 -10.21
C GLY A 120 -5.74 3.23 -9.97
N PRO A 121 -4.88 4.11 -10.51
CA PRO A 121 -4.95 5.56 -10.29
C PRO A 121 -6.27 6.21 -10.74
N ASP A 122 -6.98 5.60 -11.69
CA ASP A 122 -8.26 6.12 -12.22
C ASP A 122 -9.47 5.70 -11.36
N GLN A 123 -9.27 4.85 -10.36
CA GLN A 123 -10.34 4.34 -9.49
C GLN A 123 -10.45 5.17 -8.19
N ALA A 124 -10.52 6.49 -8.32
CA ALA A 124 -10.48 7.43 -7.19
C ALA A 124 -11.54 7.15 -6.10
N GLY A 125 -12.74 6.69 -6.48
CA GLY A 125 -13.79 6.30 -5.53
C GLY A 125 -13.47 5.04 -4.73
N ALA A 126 -12.81 4.06 -5.35
CA ALA A 126 -12.35 2.84 -4.67
C ALA A 126 -11.16 3.14 -3.76
N HIS A 127 -10.24 4.00 -4.20
CA HIS A 127 -9.16 4.53 -3.37
C HIS A 127 -9.69 5.20 -2.10
N LYS A 128 -10.66 6.12 -2.20
CA LYS A 128 -11.23 6.74 -1.01
C LYS A 128 -11.85 5.70 -0.07
N ALA A 129 -12.67 4.79 -0.60
CA ALA A 129 -13.38 3.82 0.24
C ALA A 129 -12.45 2.80 0.90
N ALA A 130 -11.33 2.42 0.27
CA ALA A 130 -10.42 1.40 0.79
C ALA A 130 -9.18 1.95 1.49
N ASP A 131 -8.84 3.23 1.28
CA ASP A 131 -7.69 3.87 1.93
C ASP A 131 -8.13 4.85 3.02
N VAL A 132 -9.31 5.48 2.93
CA VAL A 132 -9.76 6.50 3.91
C VAL A 132 -10.69 5.90 4.95
N ASP A 133 -11.69 5.10 4.56
CA ASP A 133 -12.65 4.56 5.53
C ASP A 133 -12.00 3.54 6.50
N PRO A 134 -11.13 2.61 6.04
CA PRO A 134 -10.33 1.78 6.95
C PRO A 134 -9.35 2.57 7.78
N TYR A 135 -8.77 3.66 7.26
CA TYR A 135 -7.85 4.49 8.04
C TYR A 135 -8.53 5.06 9.29
N PHE A 136 -9.78 5.51 9.19
CA PHE A 136 -10.53 5.96 10.37
C PHE A 136 -10.88 4.84 11.35
N LYS A 137 -10.96 3.59 10.89
CA LYS A 137 -11.30 2.42 11.72
C LYS A 137 -10.07 1.77 12.36
N TRP A 138 -8.98 1.69 11.62
CA TRP A 138 -7.80 0.87 11.94
C TRP A 138 -6.47 1.61 11.72
N GLY A 139 -6.42 2.68 10.93
CA GLY A 139 -5.19 3.30 10.46
C GLY A 139 -4.65 2.67 9.17
N ASN A 140 -3.42 3.03 8.82
CA ASN A 140 -2.65 2.40 7.72
C ASN A 140 -1.86 1.19 8.23
#